data_AF-A0A1H0IXC9-F1
#
_entry.id   AF-A0A1H0IXC9-F1
#
_cell.length_a   1.000
_cell.length_b   1.000
_cell.length_c   1.000
_cell.angle_alpha   90.00
_cell.angle_beta   90.00
_cell.angle_gamma   90.00
#
_symmetry.space_group_name_H-M   'P 1'
#
loop_
_entity.id
_entity.type
_entity.pdbx_description
1 polymer ?
#
loop_
_entity_poly.entity_id
_entity_poly.type
_entity_poly.pdbx_seq_one_letter_code
_entity_poly.pdbx_strand_id
1 'polypeptide(L)'
;MSKKVLNSTIGAAIATGLALATPAPAVASDLGKALIGGIILCGMTNCANQNKTRRSSGGGGSRPAPRVNETVRTDQQALNYFGYNVGTADGVSGQKTRNGISQYQSYMGYPVTGRLDDAQRANLHNAYAWAQSGRGAAYAGINGPELLRAYGSEARGGNYCQETGRCQYYGNNHGNNYANNQGTYGNGNMPNIYDANTPNAVPPTNRVVTPVSAPTTQAPNLPSFGAVEDAGASKSMAGFCQNVGFLTSANGGRISDPGAISDPSHALDEQFCGARDYAIAATEQKVSSAGISDAQLDEACGQVVALMEQQIGALDTQSPDDVTISAGQLAQSAGWQKDVMLQTGEICLGYGYRTDDAHMVLASSMLLVGAGSTPYSEVFGHHKRLGFGTSSDLDRANAWYGNTFAALEQGATPAFLPAQSAQRVTIMRAALGSGAAASTADAGAAPSLPAFNLNKN
;
A
#
# COMPACT_ATOMS: atom_id res chain seq x y z
N MET A 1 59.95 -19.05 42.89
CA MET A 1 59.63 -18.59 44.26
C MET A 1 58.12 -18.39 44.38
N SER A 2 57.59 -18.82 45.51
CA SER A 2 56.21 -19.26 45.71
C SER A 2 55.17 -18.15 45.87
N LYS A 3 53.93 -18.55 45.54
CA LYS A 3 52.62 -17.95 45.81
C LYS A 3 52.51 -17.25 47.17
N LYS A 4 51.71 -16.17 47.25
CA LYS A 4 50.80 -15.93 48.38
C LYS A 4 49.60 -15.08 47.98
N VAL A 5 48.43 -15.68 48.23
CA VAL A 5 47.07 -15.14 48.21
C VAL A 5 46.86 -14.27 49.45
N LEU A 6 46.07 -13.20 49.33
CA LEU A 6 45.32 -12.67 50.48
C LEU A 6 43.98 -12.08 50.02
N ASN A 7 42.90 -12.80 50.30
CA ASN A 7 41.54 -12.27 50.39
C ASN A 7 41.41 -11.47 51.69
N SER A 8 40.68 -10.35 51.67
CA SER A 8 40.09 -9.80 52.89
C SER A 8 38.68 -9.27 52.61
N THR A 9 37.73 -10.03 53.15
CA THR A 9 36.34 -9.65 53.41
C THR A 9 36.27 -8.80 54.67
N ILE A 10 35.64 -7.63 54.61
CA ILE A 10 35.13 -6.91 55.79
C ILE A 10 33.64 -6.64 55.55
N GLY A 11 32.81 -7.14 56.47
CA GLY A 11 31.39 -6.84 56.55
C GLY A 11 31.07 -5.81 57.65
N ALA A 12 29.78 -5.48 57.70
CA ALA A 12 29.02 -4.79 58.76
C ALA A 12 28.86 -3.25 58.69
N ALA A 13 27.74 -2.87 58.05
CA ALA A 13 26.61 -2.09 58.59
C ALA A 13 26.83 -0.82 59.43
N ILE A 14 26.33 0.32 58.93
CA ILE A 14 25.56 1.32 59.71
C ILE A 14 24.41 1.85 58.84
N ALA A 15 23.20 1.85 59.41
CA ALA A 15 21.94 2.32 58.85
C ALA A 15 21.58 3.70 59.41
N THR A 16 21.22 4.67 58.55
CA THR A 16 20.30 5.82 58.74
C THR A 16 20.33 6.61 57.43
N GLY A 17 19.29 6.98 56.69
CA GLY A 17 17.85 7.08 56.94
C GLY A 17 17.42 8.53 56.62
N LEU A 18 16.92 8.81 55.41
CA LEU A 18 15.90 9.85 55.15
C LEU A 18 15.35 9.75 53.71
N ALA A 19 14.14 9.24 53.55
CA ALA A 19 13.36 9.30 52.31
C ALA A 19 12.09 10.09 52.59
N LEU A 20 11.85 11.15 51.80
CA LEU A 20 10.60 11.89 51.77
C LEU A 20 9.71 11.29 50.68
N ALA A 21 8.61 10.65 51.07
CA ALA A 21 7.52 10.24 50.19
C ALA A 21 6.24 10.96 50.63
N THR A 22 5.61 11.68 49.70
CA THR A 22 4.30 12.31 49.88
C THR A 22 3.18 11.29 49.61
N PRO A 23 2.06 11.31 50.37
CA PRO A 23 0.93 10.41 50.12
C PRO A 23 -0.04 10.95 49.05
N ALA A 24 -0.44 10.09 48.13
CA ALA A 24 -1.66 10.24 47.33
C ALA A 24 -2.80 9.47 48.02
N PRO A 25 -4.03 10.00 48.10
CA PRO A 25 -5.17 9.22 48.58
C PRO A 25 -5.77 8.40 47.43
N ALA A 26 -5.89 7.10 47.66
CA ALA A 26 -6.82 6.23 46.96
C ALA A 26 -8.15 6.23 47.72
N VAL A 27 -9.26 6.41 47.00
CA VAL A 27 -10.59 5.99 47.44
C VAL A 27 -11.33 5.39 46.26
N ALA A 28 -11.75 4.14 46.45
CA ALA A 28 -12.69 3.42 45.60
C ALA A 28 -13.94 3.14 46.43
N SER A 29 -15.13 3.34 45.85
CA SER A 29 -16.25 2.39 45.97
C SER A 29 -17.45 2.84 45.12
N ASP A 30 -17.76 2.00 44.14
CA ASP A 30 -19.07 1.41 43.82
C ASP A 30 -20.36 2.24 43.65
N LEU A 31 -20.98 1.99 42.48
CA LEU A 31 -22.34 1.45 42.32
C LEU A 31 -23.57 2.30 42.70
N GLY A 32 -24.40 2.57 41.68
CA GLY A 32 -25.85 2.39 41.82
C GLY A 32 -26.75 3.62 41.69
N LYS A 33 -27.38 3.74 40.50
CA LYS A 33 -28.81 4.03 40.25
C LYS A 33 -29.54 5.19 40.97
N ALA A 34 -30.27 5.94 40.12
CA ALA A 34 -31.68 6.34 40.24
C ALA A 34 -32.05 7.77 40.69
N LEU A 35 -32.79 8.43 39.77
CA LEU A 35 -34.05 9.15 39.96
C LEU A 35 -34.14 10.28 41.02
N ILE A 36 -34.03 11.51 40.53
CA ILE A 36 -34.71 12.72 41.04
C ILE A 36 -35.08 13.51 39.77
N GLY A 37 -36.32 13.86 39.43
CA GLY A 37 -37.45 14.29 40.24
C GLY A 37 -37.76 15.73 39.84
N GLY A 38 -38.79 15.94 39.01
CA GLY A 38 -39.17 17.26 38.50
C GLY A 38 -40.62 17.30 38.06
N ILE A 39 -41.55 17.22 39.00
CA ILE A 39 -42.97 17.55 38.83
C ILE A 39 -43.21 18.91 39.47
N ILE A 40 -43.62 19.90 38.66
CA ILE A 40 -44.36 21.10 39.07
C ILE A 40 -45.38 21.32 37.95
N LEU A 41 -46.61 20.83 38.06
CA LEU A 41 -47.78 21.43 38.71
C LEU A 41 -48.14 22.84 38.19
N CYS A 42 -48.84 22.89 37.04
CA CYS A 42 -50.00 23.78 36.88
C CYS A 42 -51.22 22.92 37.22
N GLY A 43 -52.08 23.23 38.20
CA GLY A 43 -52.64 24.53 38.52
C GLY A 43 -54.02 24.60 37.88
N MET A 44 -55.01 24.03 38.56
CA MET A 44 -56.40 23.88 38.10
C MET A 44 -57.08 25.25 37.93
N THR A 45 -57.65 25.53 36.75
CA THR A 45 -59.01 26.07 36.56
C THR A 45 -59.37 26.09 35.07
N ASN A 46 -60.64 25.85 34.81
CA ASN A 46 -61.26 25.41 33.57
C ASN A 46 -61.37 26.52 32.52
N CYS A 47 -60.86 26.32 31.30
CA CYS A 47 -61.33 27.04 30.10
C CYS A 47 -61.54 26.03 28.97
N ALA A 48 -62.81 25.67 28.80
CA ALA A 48 -63.30 24.81 27.75
C ALA A 48 -63.29 25.51 26.38
N ASN A 49 -62.76 24.77 25.38
CA ASN A 49 -63.40 24.47 24.10
C ASN A 49 -63.96 25.63 23.25
N GLN A 50 -63.29 25.96 22.13
CA GLN A 50 -63.96 26.21 20.84
C GLN A 50 -63.07 25.84 19.62
N ASN A 51 -63.53 24.80 18.92
CA ASN A 51 -63.78 24.75 17.47
C ASN A 51 -62.63 24.89 16.44
N LYS A 52 -62.35 23.74 15.78
CA LYS A 52 -62.06 23.58 14.34
C LYS A 52 -60.91 24.40 13.72
N THR A 53 -59.74 23.77 13.67
CA THR A 53 -59.01 23.55 12.40
C THR A 53 -58.32 22.19 12.43
N ARG A 54 -58.91 21.20 11.74
CA ARG A 54 -58.19 19.98 11.36
C ARG A 54 -57.14 20.35 10.31
N ARG A 55 -55.90 20.54 10.74
CA ARG A 55 -54.72 20.29 9.90
C ARG A 55 -53.78 19.39 10.69
N SER A 56 -53.69 18.17 10.20
CA SER A 56 -52.74 17.12 10.58
C SER A 56 -51.34 17.70 10.82
N SER A 57 -50.95 17.84 12.09
CA SER A 57 -49.55 17.85 12.48
C SER A 57 -49.13 16.39 12.64
N GLY A 58 -48.65 15.80 11.55
CA GLY A 58 -48.02 14.48 11.57
C GLY A 58 -46.88 14.48 12.59
N GLY A 59 -46.91 13.51 13.49
CA GLY A 59 -46.02 13.40 14.64
C GLY A 59 -44.54 13.50 14.25
N GLY A 60 -43.81 14.31 15.01
CA GLY A 60 -42.36 14.28 15.05
C GLY A 60 -41.90 12.93 15.59
N GLY A 61 -41.68 11.98 14.69
CA GLY A 61 -40.80 10.85 14.97
C GLY A 61 -39.39 11.41 15.12
N SER A 62 -38.78 11.21 16.30
CA SER A 62 -37.34 11.41 16.47
C SER A 62 -36.63 10.64 15.38
N ARG A 63 -36.11 11.36 14.37
CA ARG A 63 -35.20 10.78 13.39
C ARG A 63 -34.00 10.26 14.18
N PRO A 64 -33.59 8.99 14.01
CA PRO A 64 -32.35 8.50 14.59
C PRO A 64 -31.23 9.48 14.22
N ALA A 65 -30.40 9.86 15.20
CA ALA A 65 -29.24 10.68 14.92
C ALA A 65 -28.44 10.04 13.77
N PRO A 66 -28.01 10.80 12.76
CA PRO A 66 -27.27 10.25 11.64
C PRO A 66 -26.06 9.50 12.16
N ARG A 67 -25.92 8.22 11.78
CA ARG A 67 -24.77 7.41 12.17
C ARG A 67 -23.53 8.03 11.53
N VAL A 68 -22.62 8.48 12.37
CA VAL A 68 -21.30 8.94 11.97
C VAL A 68 -20.56 7.76 11.31
N ASN A 69 -20.09 7.97 10.09
CA ASN A 69 -19.34 6.97 9.32
C ASN A 69 -17.92 7.49 9.07
N GLU A 70 -16.91 6.74 9.53
CA GLU A 70 -15.51 7.12 9.38
C GLU A 70 -15.10 7.26 7.91
N THR A 71 -15.54 6.35 7.05
CA THR A 71 -15.29 6.41 5.61
C THR A 71 -15.85 7.70 4.99
N VAL A 72 -17.03 8.14 5.41
CA VAL A 72 -17.62 9.41 4.94
C VAL A 72 -16.81 10.61 5.42
N ARG A 73 -16.25 10.54 6.63
CA ARG A 73 -15.35 11.58 7.13
C ARG A 73 -14.09 11.67 6.28
N THR A 74 -13.50 10.53 5.93
CA THR A 74 -12.33 10.47 5.03
C THR A 74 -12.68 11.03 3.64
N ASP A 75 -13.84 10.67 3.07
CA ASP A 75 -14.29 11.26 1.80
C ASP A 75 -14.36 12.79 1.89
N GLN A 76 -14.93 13.31 2.99
CA GLN A 76 -15.09 14.74 3.18
C GLN A 76 -13.75 15.46 3.34
N GLN A 77 -12.79 14.86 4.03
CA GLN A 77 -11.43 15.38 4.16
C GLN A 77 -10.75 15.46 2.80
N ALA A 78 -10.78 14.37 2.03
CA ALA A 78 -10.19 14.31 0.70
C ALA A 78 -10.85 15.30 -0.27
N LEU A 79 -12.18 15.39 -0.28
CA LEU A 79 -12.92 16.35 -1.11
C LEU A 79 -12.53 17.79 -0.78
N ASN A 80 -12.51 18.16 0.51
CA ASN A 80 -12.09 19.50 0.93
C ASN A 80 -10.64 19.80 0.56
N TYR A 81 -9.74 18.82 0.69
CA TYR A 81 -8.33 18.98 0.31
C TYR A 81 -8.18 19.33 -1.18
N PHE A 82 -8.93 18.66 -2.06
CA PHE A 82 -8.96 18.98 -3.48
C PHE A 82 -9.84 20.19 -3.82
N GLY A 83 -10.31 20.95 -2.84
CA GLY A 83 -11.05 22.20 -3.04
C GLY A 83 -12.55 22.03 -3.29
N TYR A 84 -13.10 20.82 -3.18
CA TYR A 84 -14.54 20.60 -3.21
C TYR A 84 -15.13 20.89 -1.83
N ASN A 85 -15.80 22.04 -1.68
CA ASN A 85 -16.34 22.45 -0.38
C ASN A 85 -17.52 21.58 0.05
N VAL A 86 -17.26 20.67 0.99
CA VAL A 86 -18.29 19.81 1.60
C VAL A 86 -18.66 20.23 3.03
N GLY A 87 -18.02 21.27 3.56
CA GLY A 87 -18.14 21.69 4.95
C GLY A 87 -17.23 20.88 5.88
N THR A 88 -17.53 20.87 7.18
CA THR A 88 -16.76 20.09 8.17
C THR A 88 -16.86 18.60 7.87
N ALA A 89 -15.74 17.87 7.99
CA ALA A 89 -15.69 16.42 7.86
C ALA A 89 -16.32 15.73 9.09
N ASP A 90 -17.63 15.78 9.18
CA ASP A 90 -18.43 15.29 10.32
C ASP A 90 -18.78 13.80 10.23
N GLY A 91 -18.51 13.14 9.09
CA GLY A 91 -18.86 11.76 8.83
C GLY A 91 -20.32 11.54 8.46
N VAL A 92 -21.03 12.61 8.09
CA VAL A 92 -22.45 12.58 7.68
C VAL A 92 -22.58 13.06 6.23
N SER A 93 -23.08 12.18 5.35
CA SER A 93 -23.24 12.50 3.93
C SER A 93 -24.48 13.37 3.69
N GLY A 94 -24.28 14.69 3.76
CA GLY A 94 -25.30 15.71 3.54
C GLY A 94 -25.35 16.25 2.10
N GLN A 95 -26.15 17.29 1.88
CA GLN A 95 -26.28 17.91 0.55
C GLN A 95 -24.95 18.48 0.04
N LYS A 96 -24.13 19.08 0.93
CA LYS A 96 -22.81 19.60 0.58
C LYS A 96 -21.86 18.49 0.12
N THR A 97 -21.81 17.38 0.86
CA THR A 97 -21.02 16.19 0.48
C THR A 97 -21.42 15.67 -0.90
N ARG A 98 -22.73 15.52 -1.16
CA ARG A 98 -23.23 15.08 -2.47
C ARG A 98 -22.87 16.05 -3.60
N ASN A 99 -22.99 17.36 -3.36
CA ASN A 99 -22.59 18.38 -4.33
C ASN A 99 -21.08 18.32 -4.63
N GLY A 100 -20.24 18.16 -3.61
CA GLY A 100 -18.79 18.00 -3.77
C GLY A 100 -18.43 16.74 -4.55
N ILE A 101 -19.11 15.62 -4.28
CA ILE A 101 -18.97 14.38 -5.06
C ILE A 101 -19.37 14.61 -6.53
N SER A 102 -20.48 15.31 -6.80
CA SER A 102 -20.89 15.61 -8.17
C SER A 102 -19.86 16.45 -8.92
N GLN A 103 -19.22 17.41 -8.25
CA GLN A 103 -18.14 18.21 -8.84
C GLN A 103 -16.90 17.37 -9.14
N TYR A 104 -16.50 16.51 -8.19
CA TYR A 104 -15.43 15.55 -8.38
C TYR A 104 -15.69 14.63 -9.58
N GLN A 105 -16.89 14.05 -9.66
CA GLN A 105 -17.29 13.20 -10.77
C GLN A 105 -17.25 13.93 -12.11
N SER A 106 -17.83 15.12 -12.17
CA SER A 106 -17.80 15.95 -13.38
C SER A 106 -16.36 16.29 -13.80
N TYR A 107 -15.48 16.57 -12.85
CA TYR A 107 -14.09 16.94 -13.12
C TYR A 107 -13.26 15.76 -13.65
N MET A 108 -13.50 14.57 -13.10
CA MET A 108 -12.83 13.32 -13.48
C MET A 108 -13.46 12.63 -14.69
N GLY A 109 -14.58 13.14 -15.22
CA GLY A 109 -15.29 12.55 -16.36
C GLY A 109 -16.17 11.34 -16.02
N TYR A 110 -16.50 11.15 -14.74
CA TYR A 110 -17.42 10.09 -14.29
C TYR A 110 -18.89 10.49 -14.47
N PRO A 111 -19.82 9.53 -14.51
CA PRO A 111 -21.24 9.81 -14.39
C PRO A 111 -21.55 10.58 -13.09
N VAL A 112 -22.23 11.72 -13.22
CA VAL A 112 -22.52 12.63 -12.09
C VAL A 112 -23.73 12.11 -11.30
N THR A 113 -23.50 11.14 -10.41
CA THR A 113 -24.52 10.53 -9.55
C THR A 113 -24.66 11.20 -8.18
N GLY A 114 -23.66 12.00 -7.77
CA GLY A 114 -23.56 12.57 -6.42
C GLY A 114 -23.31 11.55 -5.32
N ARG A 115 -22.90 10.33 -5.69
CA ARG A 115 -22.50 9.24 -4.77
C ARG A 115 -21.21 8.60 -5.26
N LEU A 116 -20.23 8.47 -4.37
CA LEU A 116 -19.00 7.74 -4.68
C LEU A 116 -19.30 6.24 -4.70
N ASP A 117 -19.04 5.61 -5.83
CA ASP A 117 -18.80 4.17 -5.87
C ASP A 117 -17.42 3.84 -5.28
N ASP A 118 -17.11 2.55 -5.16
CA ASP A 118 -15.89 2.09 -4.49
C ASP A 118 -14.62 2.48 -5.26
N ALA A 119 -14.67 2.44 -6.60
CA ALA A 119 -13.55 2.82 -7.44
C ALA A 119 -13.27 4.34 -7.38
N GLN A 120 -14.33 5.15 -7.44
CA GLN A 120 -14.27 6.60 -7.31
C GLN A 120 -13.74 7.02 -5.94
N ARG A 121 -14.17 6.31 -4.88
CA ARG A 121 -13.70 6.53 -3.50
C ARG A 121 -12.23 6.16 -3.36
N ALA A 122 -11.83 4.99 -3.85
CA ALA A 122 -10.44 4.56 -3.83
C ALA A 122 -9.54 5.54 -4.57
N ASN A 123 -9.94 6.00 -5.78
CA ASN A 123 -9.18 7.01 -6.52
C ASN A 123 -9.01 8.31 -5.73
N LEU A 124 -10.11 8.81 -5.15
CA LEU A 124 -10.09 10.03 -4.34
C LEU A 124 -9.18 9.89 -3.11
N HIS A 125 -9.27 8.77 -2.38
CA HIS A 125 -8.47 8.52 -1.18
C HIS A 125 -6.99 8.31 -1.52
N ASN A 126 -6.68 7.58 -2.60
CA ASN A 126 -5.31 7.36 -3.03
C ASN A 126 -4.67 8.65 -3.52
N ALA A 127 -5.39 9.47 -4.27
CA ALA A 127 -4.92 10.78 -4.67
C ALA A 127 -4.67 11.66 -3.43
N TYR A 128 -5.55 11.61 -2.44
CA TYR A 128 -5.41 12.38 -1.20
C TYR A 128 -4.18 11.93 -0.41
N ALA A 129 -3.98 10.63 -0.20
CA ALA A 129 -2.79 10.09 0.45
C ALA A 129 -1.51 10.44 -0.32
N TRP A 130 -1.53 10.32 -1.65
CA TRP A 130 -0.45 10.76 -2.53
C TRP A 130 -0.12 12.24 -2.34
N ALA A 131 -1.11 13.10 -2.30
CA ALA A 131 -0.89 14.53 -2.11
C ALA A 131 -0.37 14.86 -0.70
N GLN A 132 -0.86 14.16 0.32
CA GLN A 132 -0.40 14.29 1.71
C GLN A 132 1.03 13.78 1.93
N SER A 133 1.50 12.81 1.15
CA SER A 133 2.89 12.35 1.18
C SER A 133 3.90 13.40 0.70
N GLY A 134 3.44 14.59 0.27
CA GLY A 134 4.28 15.65 -0.27
C GLY A 134 4.64 15.44 -1.74
N ARG A 135 4.28 14.31 -2.35
CA ARG A 135 4.52 14.04 -3.78
C ARG A 135 3.76 15.00 -4.69
N GLY A 136 2.61 15.50 -4.25
CA GLY A 136 1.89 16.59 -4.93
C GLY A 136 2.71 17.89 -5.01
N ALA A 137 3.68 18.12 -4.13
CA ALA A 137 4.54 19.30 -4.15
C ALA A 137 5.51 19.34 -5.36
N ALA A 138 5.74 18.20 -6.02
CA ALA A 138 6.50 18.14 -7.27
C ALA A 138 5.81 18.89 -8.43
N TYR A 139 4.50 19.18 -8.29
CA TYR A 139 3.69 19.86 -9.30
C TYR A 139 3.49 21.33 -8.91
N ALA A 140 4.58 22.11 -8.94
CA ALA A 140 4.55 23.53 -8.60
C ALA A 140 3.52 24.29 -9.46
N GLY A 141 2.59 24.97 -8.78
CA GLY A 141 1.49 25.72 -9.41
C GLY A 141 0.20 24.91 -9.64
N ILE A 142 0.24 23.59 -9.46
CA ILE A 142 -0.94 22.73 -9.54
C ILE A 142 -1.55 22.59 -8.15
N ASN A 143 -2.84 22.93 -8.00
CA ASN A 143 -3.54 22.90 -6.72
C ASN A 143 -4.99 22.42 -6.89
N GLY A 144 -5.62 22.04 -5.78
CA GLY A 144 -7.04 21.71 -5.75
C GLY A 144 -7.38 20.55 -6.70
N PRO A 145 -8.45 20.65 -7.52
CA PRO A 145 -8.89 19.54 -8.37
C PRO A 145 -7.83 19.07 -9.35
N GLU A 146 -6.93 19.94 -9.79
CA GLU A 146 -5.93 19.58 -10.80
C GLU A 146 -4.90 18.57 -10.30
N LEU A 147 -4.66 18.52 -8.99
CA LEU A 147 -3.83 17.48 -8.37
C LEU A 147 -4.40 16.06 -8.58
N LEU A 148 -5.72 15.91 -8.77
CA LEU A 148 -6.31 14.60 -9.08
C LEU A 148 -5.89 14.09 -10.47
N ARG A 149 -5.75 14.99 -11.45
CA ARG A 149 -5.26 14.62 -12.78
C ARG A 149 -3.76 14.40 -12.78
N ALA A 150 -3.02 15.16 -11.96
CA ALA A 150 -1.61 14.93 -11.75
C ALA A 150 -1.36 13.53 -11.16
N TYR A 151 -2.09 13.17 -10.09
CA TYR A 151 -2.11 11.82 -9.54
C TYR A 151 -2.44 10.78 -10.61
N GLY A 152 -3.46 11.01 -11.44
CA GLY A 152 -3.85 10.08 -12.50
C GLY A 152 -2.80 9.90 -13.62
N SER A 153 -1.97 10.91 -13.91
CA SER A 153 -0.83 10.78 -14.82
C SER A 153 0.30 9.98 -14.17
N GLU A 154 0.63 10.31 -12.92
CA GLU A 154 1.69 9.63 -12.18
C GLU A 154 1.37 8.16 -11.89
N ALA A 155 0.11 7.85 -11.57
CA ALA A 155 -0.36 6.48 -11.39
C ALA A 155 -0.25 5.62 -12.65
N ARG A 156 -0.12 6.24 -13.83
CA ARG A 156 0.12 5.58 -15.13
C ARG A 156 1.60 5.63 -15.55
N GLY A 157 2.50 6.05 -14.66
CA GLY A 157 3.93 6.22 -14.94
C GLY A 157 4.26 7.47 -15.78
N GLY A 158 3.29 8.37 -15.94
CA GLY A 158 3.44 9.62 -16.67
C GLY A 158 3.89 10.78 -15.79
N ASN A 159 4.20 11.91 -16.43
CA ASN A 159 4.46 13.17 -15.76
C ASN A 159 3.44 14.21 -16.27
N TYR A 160 2.54 14.64 -15.39
CA TYR A 160 1.44 15.54 -15.76
C TYR A 160 1.93 16.87 -16.34
N CYS A 161 3.06 17.38 -15.85
CA CYS A 161 3.65 18.62 -16.35
C CYS A 161 4.17 18.46 -17.79
N GLN A 162 4.78 17.32 -18.11
CA GLN A 162 5.25 17.02 -19.46
C GLN A 162 4.09 16.72 -20.42
N GLU A 163 3.07 15.98 -19.94
CA GLU A 163 1.88 15.64 -20.74
C GLU A 163 1.06 16.87 -21.13
N THR A 164 0.97 17.86 -20.23
CA THR A 164 0.04 18.98 -20.39
C THR A 164 0.71 20.33 -20.64
N GLY A 165 2.00 20.47 -20.32
CA GLY A 165 2.74 21.74 -20.38
C GLY A 165 2.25 22.79 -19.37
N ARG A 166 1.45 22.41 -18.37
CA ARG A 166 0.75 23.36 -17.48
C ARG A 166 1.52 23.77 -16.23
N CYS A 167 2.58 23.07 -15.87
CA CYS A 167 3.35 23.42 -14.69
C CYS A 167 4.33 24.54 -15.01
N GLN A 168 4.34 25.57 -14.16
CA GLN A 168 5.29 26.66 -14.29
C GLN A 168 6.67 26.15 -13.89
N TYR A 169 7.59 26.13 -14.86
CA TYR A 169 8.97 25.71 -14.65
C TYR A 169 9.67 26.70 -13.71
N TYR A 170 9.60 26.44 -12.40
CA TYR A 170 10.51 27.01 -11.44
C TYR A 170 11.67 26.03 -11.30
N GLY A 171 12.83 26.43 -11.80
CA GLY A 171 14.06 25.64 -11.81
C GLY A 171 14.57 25.34 -10.41
N ASN A 172 13.92 24.40 -9.73
CA ASN A 172 14.55 23.55 -8.74
C ASN A 172 14.62 22.16 -9.35
N ASN A 173 15.84 21.76 -9.63
CA ASN A 173 16.22 20.53 -10.29
C ASN A 173 15.80 19.34 -9.40
N HIS A 174 14.59 18.83 -9.56
CA HIS A 174 14.27 17.48 -9.12
C HIS A 174 14.90 16.54 -10.16
N GLY A 175 16.01 15.93 -9.77
CA GLY A 175 16.84 15.06 -10.59
C GLY A 175 16.04 13.90 -11.13
N ASN A 176 15.47 14.11 -12.31
CA ASN A 176 14.94 13.07 -13.16
C ASN A 176 16.15 12.42 -13.86
N ASN A 177 16.72 11.37 -13.28
CA ASN A 177 17.66 10.50 -14.00
C ASN A 177 16.91 9.52 -14.90
N TYR A 178 16.16 10.08 -15.84
CA TYR A 178 15.73 9.44 -17.09
C TYR A 178 15.86 10.47 -18.21
N ALA A 179 17.06 11.01 -18.39
CA ALA A 179 17.35 11.94 -19.47
C ALA A 179 18.70 11.61 -20.08
N ASN A 180 18.69 10.67 -21.02
CA ASN A 180 19.66 10.69 -22.11
C ASN A 180 18.94 10.47 -23.44
N ASN A 181 18.27 11.51 -23.92
CA ASN A 181 18.23 11.82 -25.35
C ASN A 181 17.84 13.30 -25.54
N GLN A 182 18.84 14.14 -25.84
CA GLN A 182 18.59 15.52 -26.25
C GLN A 182 18.13 15.54 -27.71
N GLY A 183 16.87 15.89 -27.94
CA GLY A 183 16.30 16.14 -29.25
C GLY A 183 15.47 17.42 -29.23
N THR A 184 16.05 18.51 -29.73
CA THR A 184 15.45 19.83 -29.88
C THR A 184 14.28 19.83 -30.89
N TYR A 185 13.07 20.17 -30.43
CA TYR A 185 11.97 20.74 -31.24
C TYR A 185 11.14 21.61 -30.26
N GLY A 186 10.80 22.88 -30.48
CA GLY A 186 10.33 23.53 -31.69
C GLY A 186 8.91 24.02 -31.42
N ASN A 187 8.76 25.25 -30.93
CA ASN A 187 7.51 25.91 -30.58
C ASN A 187 6.54 25.97 -31.78
N GLY A 188 5.27 25.59 -31.60
CA GLY A 188 4.24 25.70 -32.64
C GLY A 188 2.85 25.19 -32.25
N ASN A 189 2.03 26.09 -31.71
CA ASN A 189 0.56 26.22 -31.86
C ASN A 189 -0.28 24.95 -32.15
N MET A 190 -1.03 24.46 -31.16
CA MET A 190 -2.05 23.41 -31.34
C MET A 190 -3.45 24.03 -31.56
N PRO A 191 -4.27 23.56 -32.53
CA PRO A 191 -5.62 24.06 -32.77
C PRO A 191 -6.64 23.49 -31.78
N ASN A 192 -7.62 24.32 -31.43
CA ASN A 192 -8.76 24.00 -30.58
C ASN A 192 -9.77 23.11 -31.34
N ILE A 193 -10.03 21.89 -30.88
CA ILE A 193 -11.07 21.01 -31.43
C ILE A 193 -12.30 21.05 -30.53
N TYR A 194 -13.21 21.97 -30.86
CA TYR A 194 -14.64 21.80 -30.64
C TYR A 194 -15.36 22.42 -31.84
N ASP A 195 -15.85 21.61 -32.77
CA ASP A 195 -17.21 21.83 -33.27
C ASP A 195 -17.79 20.56 -33.89
N ALA A 196 -19.07 20.37 -33.63
CA ALA A 196 -19.90 19.32 -34.13
C ALA A 196 -20.59 19.78 -35.41
N ASN A 197 -20.47 19.04 -36.52
CA ASN A 197 -21.56 18.93 -37.49
C ASN A 197 -21.36 17.81 -38.53
N THR A 198 -22.50 17.32 -38.99
CA THR A 198 -22.84 16.13 -39.80
C THR A 198 -22.09 15.89 -41.12
N PRO A 199 -22.03 14.63 -41.61
CA PRO A 199 -21.40 14.28 -42.89
C PRO A 199 -22.35 14.53 -44.08
N ASN A 200 -21.93 15.35 -45.05
CA ASN A 200 -22.53 15.38 -46.38
C ASN A 200 -21.65 14.62 -47.37
N ALA A 201 -22.26 13.66 -48.08
CA ALA A 201 -21.66 12.88 -49.14
C ALA A 201 -21.47 13.71 -50.43
N VAL A 202 -20.34 13.53 -51.11
CA VAL A 202 -20.06 14.05 -52.46
C VAL A 202 -19.94 12.86 -53.43
N PRO A 203 -20.55 12.90 -54.63
CA PRO A 203 -20.62 11.77 -55.56
C PRO A 203 -19.31 11.54 -56.34
N PRO A 204 -19.08 10.33 -56.88
CA PRO A 204 -17.83 10.00 -57.57
C PRO A 204 -17.79 10.62 -58.97
N THR A 205 -16.72 11.33 -59.30
CA THR A 205 -16.36 11.65 -60.68
C THR A 205 -15.17 10.79 -61.10
N ASN A 206 -15.38 9.98 -62.13
CA ASN A 206 -14.35 9.15 -62.76
C ASN A 206 -13.27 10.05 -63.38
N ARG A 207 -12.07 10.06 -62.79
CA ARG A 207 -10.84 10.46 -63.48
C ARG A 207 -10.05 9.23 -63.86
N VAL A 208 -9.86 9.05 -65.16
CA VAL A 208 -8.87 8.15 -65.74
C VAL A 208 -7.50 8.71 -65.37
N VAL A 209 -6.76 7.97 -64.54
CA VAL A 209 -5.39 8.30 -64.15
C VAL A 209 -4.45 7.61 -65.14
N THR A 210 -3.74 8.40 -65.94
CA THR A 210 -2.52 7.95 -66.64
C THR A 210 -1.46 7.61 -65.60
N PRO A 211 -0.78 6.45 -65.67
CA PRO A 211 0.23 6.09 -64.69
C PRO A 211 1.43 7.03 -64.81
N VAL A 212 1.58 7.92 -63.83
CA VAL A 212 2.83 8.63 -63.56
C VAL A 212 3.67 7.71 -62.69
N SER A 213 4.89 7.43 -63.11
CA SER A 213 5.86 6.68 -62.30
C SER A 213 6.07 7.40 -60.97
N ALA A 214 5.70 6.74 -59.87
CA ALA A 214 5.90 7.27 -58.53
C ALA A 214 7.41 7.38 -58.25
N PRO A 215 7.91 8.52 -57.74
CA PRO A 215 9.22 8.53 -57.13
C PRO A 215 9.19 7.58 -55.93
N THR A 216 10.17 6.68 -55.86
CA THR A 216 10.39 5.80 -54.71
C THR A 216 10.91 6.62 -53.53
N THR A 217 10.04 7.37 -52.87
CA THR A 217 10.28 7.85 -51.52
C THR A 217 9.79 6.76 -50.57
N GLN A 218 10.74 6.05 -49.95
CA GLN A 218 10.49 5.18 -48.81
C GLN A 218 9.61 5.92 -47.81
N ALA A 219 8.53 5.27 -47.37
CA ALA A 219 7.81 5.72 -46.19
C ALA A 219 8.82 5.83 -45.03
N PRO A 220 8.75 6.87 -44.18
CA PRO A 220 9.58 6.91 -42.99
C PRO A 220 9.32 5.62 -42.21
N ASN A 221 10.39 4.85 -41.96
CA ASN A 221 10.30 3.68 -41.11
C ASN A 221 9.75 4.15 -39.76
N LEU A 222 8.59 3.63 -39.35
CA LEU A 222 8.19 3.73 -37.95
C LEU A 222 9.36 3.19 -37.12
N PRO A 223 9.73 3.84 -36.00
CA PRO A 223 10.72 3.27 -35.11
C PRO A 223 10.20 1.89 -34.67
N SER A 224 10.76 0.84 -35.26
CA SER A 224 10.69 -0.48 -34.69
C SER A 224 11.55 -0.39 -33.45
N PHE A 225 10.92 -0.29 -32.29
CA PHE A 225 11.58 -0.76 -31.08
C PHE A 225 11.92 -2.21 -31.39
N GLY A 226 13.21 -2.53 -31.53
CA GLY A 226 13.63 -3.90 -31.78
C GLY A 226 12.95 -4.84 -30.79
N ALA A 227 12.90 -6.14 -31.11
CA ALA A 227 12.54 -7.11 -30.09
C ALA A 227 13.34 -6.75 -28.82
N VAL A 228 12.64 -6.45 -27.73
CA VAL A 228 13.27 -6.16 -26.47
C VAL A 228 13.88 -7.50 -26.05
N GLU A 229 15.15 -7.71 -26.40
CA GLU A 229 15.90 -8.83 -25.88
C GLU A 229 15.95 -8.63 -24.37
N ASP A 230 15.35 -9.56 -23.64
CA ASP A 230 15.13 -9.57 -22.18
C ASP A 230 16.45 -9.83 -21.43
N ALA A 231 17.47 -9.04 -21.76
CA ALA A 231 18.78 -9.10 -21.13
C ALA A 231 18.76 -8.23 -19.86
N GLY A 232 18.10 -8.73 -18.82
CA GLY A 232 18.33 -8.29 -17.44
C GLY A 232 17.60 -7.04 -16.95
N ALA A 233 16.50 -6.61 -17.60
CA ALA A 233 15.62 -5.61 -16.99
C ALA A 233 14.89 -6.23 -15.79
N SER A 234 15.20 -5.77 -14.57
CA SER A 234 14.52 -6.23 -13.36
C SER A 234 13.02 -5.93 -13.44
N LYS A 235 12.19 -6.91 -13.06
CA LYS A 235 10.73 -6.71 -13.02
C LYS A 235 10.39 -5.64 -11.98
N SER A 236 9.56 -4.67 -12.37
CA SER A 236 9.11 -3.60 -11.48
C SER A 236 8.08 -4.11 -10.45
N MET A 237 8.39 -3.99 -9.15
CA MET A 237 7.46 -4.30 -8.07
C MET A 237 6.36 -3.24 -7.97
N ALA A 238 6.70 -1.97 -8.21
CA ALA A 238 5.74 -0.87 -8.26
C ALA A 238 4.71 -1.07 -9.38
N GLY A 239 5.16 -1.36 -10.61
CA GLY A 239 4.29 -1.63 -11.75
C GLY A 239 3.44 -2.89 -11.55
N PHE A 240 4.01 -3.93 -10.96
CA PHE A 240 3.27 -5.13 -10.55
C PHE A 240 2.13 -4.78 -9.59
N CYS A 241 2.41 -4.02 -8.52
CA CYS A 241 1.40 -3.67 -7.54
C CYS A 241 0.33 -2.69 -8.04
N GLN A 242 0.66 -1.85 -9.02
CA GLN A 242 -0.34 -1.05 -9.74
C GLN A 242 -1.33 -1.96 -10.48
N ASN A 243 -0.84 -2.98 -11.18
CA ASN A 243 -1.70 -3.93 -11.89
C ASN A 243 -2.55 -4.77 -10.93
N VAL A 244 -1.95 -5.27 -9.85
CA VAL A 244 -2.69 -5.99 -8.79
C VAL A 244 -3.81 -5.10 -8.24
N GLY A 245 -3.52 -3.83 -7.92
CA GLY A 245 -4.53 -2.88 -7.44
C GLY A 245 -5.69 -2.65 -8.42
N PHE A 246 -5.41 -2.62 -9.73
CA PHE A 246 -6.45 -2.55 -10.76
C PHE A 246 -7.35 -3.80 -10.75
N LEU A 247 -6.75 -4.99 -10.70
CA LEU A 247 -7.47 -6.26 -10.64
C LEU A 247 -8.28 -6.41 -9.34
N THR A 248 -7.69 -6.08 -8.20
CA THR A 248 -8.37 -6.02 -6.90
C THR A 248 -9.60 -5.12 -6.96
N SER A 249 -9.47 -3.94 -7.57
CA SER A 249 -10.59 -3.01 -7.72
C SER A 249 -11.68 -3.56 -8.63
N ALA A 250 -11.31 -4.23 -9.73
CA ALA A 250 -12.25 -4.92 -10.61
C ALA A 250 -12.97 -6.09 -9.94
N ASN A 251 -12.31 -6.73 -8.96
CA ASN A 251 -12.83 -7.84 -8.17
C ASN A 251 -13.67 -7.41 -6.94
N GLY A 252 -13.95 -6.11 -6.79
CA GLY A 252 -14.77 -5.59 -5.70
C GLY A 252 -14.01 -5.35 -4.38
N GLY A 253 -12.69 -5.29 -4.44
CA GLY A 253 -11.82 -5.03 -3.29
C GLY A 253 -10.94 -6.21 -2.92
N ARG A 254 -10.14 -6.02 -1.85
CA ARG A 254 -9.19 -7.03 -1.38
C ARG A 254 -9.90 -8.26 -0.86
N ILE A 255 -9.30 -9.42 -1.10
CA ILE A 255 -9.76 -10.68 -0.55
C ILE A 255 -9.62 -10.63 0.97
N SER A 256 -10.75 -10.76 1.66
CA SER A 256 -10.84 -10.72 3.12
C SER A 256 -11.30 -12.05 3.73
N ASP A 257 -11.85 -12.95 2.93
CA ASP A 257 -12.34 -14.27 3.35
C ASP A 257 -11.56 -15.37 2.63
N PRO A 258 -10.84 -16.26 3.35
CA PRO A 258 -10.16 -17.41 2.76
C PRO A 258 -11.07 -18.32 1.92
N GLY A 259 -12.37 -18.41 2.27
CA GLY A 259 -13.34 -19.20 1.51
C GLY A 259 -13.75 -18.58 0.17
N ALA A 260 -13.45 -17.29 -0.04
CA ALA A 260 -13.75 -16.56 -1.26
C ALA A 260 -12.58 -16.52 -2.26
N ILE A 261 -11.45 -17.19 -1.96
CA ILE A 261 -10.29 -17.25 -2.85
C ILE A 261 -10.65 -18.07 -4.10
N SER A 262 -10.78 -17.38 -5.23
CA SER A 262 -10.96 -17.99 -6.55
C SER A 262 -9.67 -18.04 -7.37
N ASP A 263 -8.79 -17.05 -7.17
CA ASP A 263 -7.43 -17.01 -7.70
C ASP A 263 -6.43 -16.94 -6.54
N PRO A 264 -5.79 -18.08 -6.18
CA PRO A 264 -4.79 -18.12 -5.12
C PRO A 264 -3.56 -17.26 -5.40
N SER A 265 -3.16 -17.10 -6.66
CA SER A 265 -2.00 -16.26 -7.00
C SER A 265 -2.32 -14.80 -6.75
N HIS A 266 -3.49 -14.34 -7.21
CA HIS A 266 -3.95 -12.97 -6.96
C HIS A 266 -4.10 -12.68 -5.46
N ALA A 267 -4.61 -13.62 -4.67
CA ALA A 267 -4.70 -13.47 -3.22
C ALA A 267 -3.32 -13.23 -2.58
N LEU A 268 -2.28 -13.96 -3.00
CA LEU A 268 -0.92 -13.75 -2.52
C LEU A 268 -0.30 -12.46 -3.05
N ASP A 269 -0.65 -12.04 -4.28
CA ASP A 269 -0.21 -10.78 -4.88
C ASP A 269 -0.72 -9.58 -4.09
N GLU A 270 -1.98 -9.61 -3.65
CA GLU A 270 -2.54 -8.59 -2.76
C GLU A 270 -1.79 -8.51 -1.43
N GLN A 271 -1.38 -9.67 -0.88
CA GLN A 271 -0.61 -9.71 0.37
C GLN A 271 0.78 -9.10 0.19
N PHE A 272 1.47 -9.39 -0.93
CA PHE A 272 2.74 -8.76 -1.28
C PHE A 272 2.61 -7.25 -1.37
N CYS A 273 1.63 -6.76 -2.14
CA CYS A 273 1.46 -5.33 -2.34
C CYS A 273 1.04 -4.61 -1.05
N GLY A 274 0.24 -5.25 -0.20
CA GLY A 274 -0.04 -4.74 1.15
C GLY A 274 1.20 -4.65 2.04
N ALA A 275 2.08 -5.65 2.00
CA ALA A 275 3.34 -5.65 2.75
C ALA A 275 4.31 -4.57 2.25
N ARG A 276 4.42 -4.42 0.92
CA ARG A 276 5.19 -3.37 0.27
C ARG A 276 4.74 -1.97 0.71
N ASP A 277 3.44 -1.68 0.59
CA ASP A 277 2.88 -0.37 0.94
C ASP A 277 3.06 -0.07 2.44
N TYR A 278 2.90 -1.08 3.30
CA TYR A 278 3.16 -0.95 4.73
C TYR A 278 4.62 -0.61 5.02
N ALA A 279 5.58 -1.28 4.38
CA ALA A 279 7.01 -1.04 4.58
C ALA A 279 7.42 0.38 4.16
N ILE A 280 6.87 0.88 3.05
CA ILE A 280 7.10 2.25 2.58
C ILE A 280 6.58 3.25 3.63
N ALA A 281 5.32 3.11 4.06
CA ALA A 281 4.72 4.01 5.04
C ALA A 281 5.46 3.98 6.40
N ALA A 282 5.87 2.80 6.86
CA ALA A 282 6.63 2.65 8.10
C ALA A 282 8.01 3.32 8.03
N THR A 283 8.65 3.29 6.86
CA THR A 283 9.94 3.96 6.63
C THR A 283 9.80 5.47 6.59
N GLU A 284 8.77 5.99 5.90
CA GLU A 284 8.51 7.43 5.82
C GLU A 284 8.33 8.04 7.22
N GLN A 285 7.60 7.35 8.11
CA GLN A 285 7.44 7.78 9.51
C GLN A 285 8.77 7.85 10.27
N LYS A 286 9.70 6.93 10.01
CA LYS A 286 11.03 6.89 10.66
C LYS A 286 11.94 7.99 10.10
N VAL A 287 11.98 8.13 8.78
CA VAL A 287 12.87 9.06 8.07
C VAL A 287 12.44 10.52 8.25
N SER A 288 11.13 10.80 8.23
CA SER A 288 10.61 12.18 8.38
C SER A 288 10.99 12.81 9.73
N SER A 289 11.19 11.99 10.76
CA SER A 289 11.60 12.44 12.09
C SER A 289 13.10 12.75 12.21
N ALA A 290 13.91 12.24 11.27
CA ALA A 290 15.37 12.29 11.33
C ALA A 290 16.00 13.23 10.28
N GLY A 291 15.24 13.72 9.29
CA GLY A 291 15.75 14.63 8.26
C GLY A 291 16.78 14.01 7.31
N ILE A 292 16.73 12.68 7.13
CA ILE A 292 17.64 11.95 6.25
C ILE A 292 17.22 12.18 4.80
N SER A 293 18.16 12.55 3.94
CA SER A 293 17.95 12.75 2.50
C SER A 293 18.02 11.44 1.72
N ASP A 294 17.39 11.40 0.54
CA ASP A 294 17.42 10.21 -0.33
C ASP A 294 18.85 9.83 -0.75
N ALA A 295 19.74 10.79 -0.98
CA ALA A 295 21.15 10.50 -1.29
C ALA A 295 21.87 9.78 -0.14
N GLN A 296 21.53 10.10 1.11
CA GLN A 296 22.06 9.39 2.28
C GLN A 296 21.48 7.99 2.41
N LEU A 297 20.20 7.80 2.05
CA LEU A 297 19.55 6.48 2.03
C LEU A 297 20.14 5.60 0.93
N ASP A 298 20.36 6.14 -0.27
CA ASP A 298 21.03 5.44 -1.37
C ASP A 298 22.41 4.93 -0.94
N GLU A 299 23.24 5.80 -0.36
CA GLU A 299 24.58 5.42 0.08
C GLU A 299 24.54 4.37 1.20
N ALA A 300 23.73 4.59 2.24
CA ALA A 300 23.66 3.69 3.39
C ALA A 300 23.06 2.31 3.01
N CYS A 301 21.97 2.30 2.26
CA CYS A 301 21.32 1.05 1.84
C CYS A 301 22.11 0.35 0.72
N GLY A 302 22.86 1.09 -0.10
CA GLY A 302 23.81 0.50 -1.05
C GLY A 302 24.93 -0.29 -0.37
N GLN A 303 25.40 0.15 0.81
CA GLN A 303 26.36 -0.62 1.61
C GLN A 303 25.76 -1.92 2.15
N VAL A 304 24.47 -1.90 2.53
CA VAL A 304 23.72 -3.11 2.93
C VAL A 304 23.66 -4.11 1.77
N VAL A 305 23.35 -3.64 0.56
CA VAL A 305 23.31 -4.48 -0.65
C VAL A 305 24.69 -5.08 -0.92
N ALA A 306 25.74 -4.27 -0.93
CA ALA A 306 27.10 -4.73 -1.19
C ALA A 306 27.56 -5.79 -0.18
N LEU A 307 27.16 -5.67 1.09
CA LEU A 307 27.44 -6.67 2.11
C LEU A 307 26.67 -7.99 1.85
N MET A 308 25.41 -7.91 1.44
CA MET A 308 24.52 -9.08 1.34
C MET A 308 24.46 -9.74 -0.04
N GLU A 309 25.14 -9.20 -1.05
CA GLU A 309 25.06 -9.67 -2.45
C GLU A 309 25.29 -11.19 -2.60
N GLN A 310 26.27 -11.75 -1.88
CA GLN A 310 26.51 -13.20 -1.89
C GLN A 310 25.31 -14.00 -1.34
N GLN A 311 24.63 -13.47 -0.32
CA GLN A 311 23.47 -14.12 0.28
C GLN A 311 22.24 -14.02 -0.61
N ILE A 312 22.09 -12.94 -1.39
CA ILE A 312 21.05 -12.84 -2.42
C ILE A 312 21.18 -13.99 -3.43
N GLY A 313 22.40 -14.27 -3.91
CA GLY A 313 22.65 -15.43 -4.78
C GLY A 313 22.39 -16.79 -4.09
N ALA A 314 22.55 -16.85 -2.77
CA ALA A 314 22.29 -18.06 -1.99
C ALA A 314 20.80 -18.43 -1.91
N LEU A 315 19.87 -17.49 -2.15
CA LEU A 315 18.43 -17.75 -2.15
C LEU A 315 18.00 -18.83 -3.17
N ASP A 316 18.79 -19.01 -4.22
CA ASP A 316 18.53 -19.96 -5.30
C ASP A 316 19.05 -21.36 -5.00
N THR A 317 19.93 -21.49 -3.99
CA THR A 317 20.69 -22.73 -3.76
C THR A 317 20.53 -23.26 -2.33
N GLN A 318 20.40 -22.40 -1.33
CA GLN A 318 20.42 -22.77 0.10
C GLN A 318 19.04 -22.73 0.76
N SER A 319 18.92 -23.35 1.93
CA SER A 319 17.67 -23.34 2.70
C SER A 319 17.41 -21.95 3.36
N PRO A 320 16.16 -21.62 3.70
CA PRO A 320 15.85 -20.41 4.47
C PRO A 320 16.67 -20.24 5.75
N ASP A 321 16.90 -21.34 6.47
CA ASP A 321 17.64 -21.33 7.73
C ASP A 321 19.12 -21.04 7.50
N ASP A 322 19.73 -21.67 6.49
CA ASP A 322 21.15 -21.45 6.14
C ASP A 322 21.40 -20.01 5.69
N VAL A 323 20.52 -19.45 4.85
CA VAL A 323 20.60 -18.05 4.40
C VAL A 323 20.45 -17.10 5.59
N THR A 324 19.48 -17.36 6.48
CA THR A 324 19.23 -16.53 7.66
C THR A 324 20.42 -16.53 8.62
N ILE A 325 20.99 -17.72 8.91
CA ILE A 325 22.17 -17.88 9.76
C ILE A 325 23.37 -17.17 9.14
N SER A 326 23.61 -17.37 7.85
CA SER A 326 24.75 -16.79 7.13
C SER A 326 24.66 -15.27 7.07
N ALA A 327 23.47 -14.71 6.80
CA ALA A 327 23.24 -13.26 6.84
C ALA A 327 23.51 -12.66 8.24
N GLY A 328 23.03 -13.33 9.30
CA GLY A 328 23.27 -12.91 10.68
C GLY A 328 24.76 -12.92 11.03
N GLN A 329 25.48 -13.99 10.68
CA GLN A 329 26.92 -14.10 10.90
C GLN A 329 27.71 -13.05 10.13
N LEU A 330 27.32 -12.77 8.88
CA LEU A 330 27.95 -11.77 8.04
C LEU A 330 27.81 -10.37 8.63
N ALA A 331 26.59 -9.98 9.03
CA ALA A 331 26.34 -8.70 9.70
C ALA A 331 27.10 -8.57 11.03
N GLN A 332 27.15 -9.64 11.83
CA GLN A 332 27.93 -9.66 13.07
C GLN A 332 29.43 -9.53 12.81
N SER A 333 29.96 -10.17 11.77
CA SER A 333 31.38 -10.05 11.38
C SER A 333 31.73 -8.64 10.91
N ALA A 334 30.76 -7.92 10.33
CA ALA A 334 30.87 -6.50 10.01
C ALA A 334 30.72 -5.58 11.25
N GLY A 335 30.54 -6.14 12.44
CA GLY A 335 30.44 -5.43 13.71
C GLY A 335 29.06 -4.85 14.03
N TRP A 336 28.01 -5.23 13.28
CA TRP A 336 26.69 -4.64 13.44
C TRP A 336 25.95 -5.26 14.63
N GLN A 337 25.36 -4.38 15.44
CA GLN A 337 24.56 -4.76 16.59
C GLN A 337 23.13 -5.07 16.16
N LYS A 338 22.45 -5.94 16.90
CA LYS A 338 21.07 -6.36 16.61
C LYS A 338 20.10 -5.18 16.41
N ASP A 339 20.12 -4.19 17.30
CA ASP A 339 19.21 -3.05 17.20
C ASP A 339 19.49 -2.19 15.95
N VAL A 340 20.76 -2.05 15.58
CA VAL A 340 21.17 -1.35 14.36
C VAL A 340 20.71 -2.12 13.12
N MET A 341 20.85 -3.45 13.12
CA MET A 341 20.37 -4.30 12.02
C MET A 341 18.85 -4.18 11.85
N LEU A 342 18.08 -4.16 12.95
CA LEU A 342 16.63 -4.00 12.91
C LEU A 342 16.24 -2.63 12.33
N GLN A 343 16.81 -1.55 12.87
CA GLN A 343 16.47 -0.20 12.42
C GLN A 343 16.87 0.04 10.96
N THR A 344 18.11 -0.30 10.59
CA THR A 344 18.62 -0.12 9.22
C THR A 344 17.87 -1.01 8.24
N GLY A 345 17.59 -2.26 8.62
CA GLY A 345 16.81 -3.18 7.80
C GLY A 345 15.43 -2.65 7.49
N GLU A 346 14.70 -2.12 8.47
CA GLU A 346 13.35 -1.58 8.25
C GLU A 346 13.35 -0.36 7.33
N ILE A 347 14.30 0.56 7.53
CA ILE A 347 14.44 1.77 6.70
C ILE A 347 14.80 1.39 5.26
N CYS A 348 15.80 0.53 5.06
CA CYS A 348 16.24 0.14 3.73
C CYS A 348 15.21 -0.74 3.02
N LEU A 349 14.40 -1.51 3.75
CA LEU A 349 13.30 -2.29 3.18
C LEU A 349 12.25 -1.39 2.53
N GLY A 350 11.74 -0.39 3.26
CA GLY A 350 10.76 0.53 2.68
C GLY A 350 11.36 1.45 1.62
N TYR A 351 12.62 1.88 1.80
CA TYR A 351 13.32 2.67 0.79
C TYR A 351 13.52 1.89 -0.52
N GLY A 352 13.95 0.63 -0.45
CA GLY A 352 14.08 -0.27 -1.61
C GLY A 352 12.75 -0.51 -2.32
N TYR A 353 11.67 -0.75 -1.56
CA TYR A 353 10.33 -0.86 -2.16
C TYR A 353 9.86 0.43 -2.83
N ARG A 354 10.17 1.60 -2.25
CA ARG A 354 9.81 2.91 -2.80
C ARG A 354 10.57 3.24 -4.09
N THR A 355 11.85 2.86 -4.14
CA THR A 355 12.75 3.08 -5.29
C THR A 355 12.75 1.94 -6.31
N ASP A 356 11.96 0.90 -6.05
CA ASP A 356 11.81 -0.29 -6.90
C ASP A 356 13.09 -1.14 -7.03
N ASP A 357 13.96 -1.10 -6.01
CA ASP A 357 15.18 -1.89 -5.93
C ASP A 357 14.94 -3.20 -5.17
N ALA A 358 14.81 -4.30 -5.91
CA ALA A 358 14.57 -5.62 -5.35
C ALA A 358 15.78 -6.18 -4.58
N HIS A 359 17.01 -5.86 -4.97
CA HIS A 359 18.20 -6.34 -4.24
C HIS A 359 18.31 -5.64 -2.89
N MET A 360 17.99 -4.36 -2.82
CA MET A 360 17.91 -3.62 -1.56
C MET A 360 16.84 -4.17 -0.62
N VAL A 361 15.66 -4.53 -1.15
CA VAL A 361 14.61 -5.21 -0.38
C VAL A 361 15.08 -6.56 0.17
N LEU A 362 15.77 -7.37 -0.65
CA LEU A 362 16.28 -8.67 -0.22
C LEU A 362 17.41 -8.53 0.82
N ALA A 363 18.39 -7.66 0.57
CA ALA A 363 19.52 -7.41 1.47
C ALA A 363 19.07 -6.86 2.84
N SER A 364 18.15 -5.90 2.84
CA SER A 364 17.60 -5.35 4.08
C SER A 364 16.77 -6.39 4.84
N SER A 365 16.01 -7.24 4.14
CA SER A 365 15.29 -8.36 4.76
C SER A 365 16.25 -9.38 5.39
N MET A 366 17.43 -9.59 4.78
CA MET A 366 18.47 -10.48 5.32
C MET A 366 19.02 -9.97 6.66
N LEU A 367 19.20 -8.65 6.80
CA LEU A 367 19.54 -8.05 8.10
C LEU A 367 18.45 -8.29 9.14
N LEU A 368 17.19 -8.15 8.74
CA LEU A 368 16.04 -8.28 9.66
C LEU A 368 15.91 -9.72 10.17
N VAL A 369 15.96 -10.71 9.29
CA VAL A 369 15.89 -12.12 9.71
C VAL A 369 17.18 -12.54 10.44
N GLY A 370 18.34 -12.05 10.02
CA GLY A 370 19.62 -12.28 10.71
C GLY A 370 19.68 -11.66 12.11
N ALA A 371 18.91 -10.60 12.36
CA ALA A 371 18.70 -10.00 13.68
C ALA A 371 17.68 -10.79 14.55
N GLY A 372 17.04 -11.82 13.98
CA GLY A 372 16.02 -12.64 14.62
C GLY A 372 14.58 -12.14 14.44
N SER A 373 14.35 -11.19 13.52
CA SER A 373 12.99 -10.77 13.16
C SER A 373 12.42 -11.67 12.06
N THR A 374 12.24 -12.95 12.40
CA THR A 374 11.85 -14.01 11.45
C THR A 374 10.61 -13.70 10.61
N PRO A 375 9.57 -12.98 11.08
CA PRO A 375 8.41 -12.65 10.24
C PRO A 375 8.71 -11.84 8.97
N TYR A 376 9.88 -11.20 8.85
CA TYR A 376 10.34 -10.61 7.59
C TYR A 376 10.70 -11.67 6.52
N SER A 377 10.72 -12.95 6.87
CA SER A 377 10.84 -14.08 5.94
C SER A 377 9.76 -14.08 4.87
N GLU A 378 8.61 -13.43 5.11
CA GLU A 378 7.53 -13.25 4.14
C GLU A 378 8.03 -12.59 2.84
N VAL A 379 9.00 -11.68 2.95
CA VAL A 379 9.58 -10.95 1.81
C VAL A 379 10.24 -11.92 0.83
N PHE A 380 11.07 -12.84 1.33
CA PHE A 380 11.73 -13.84 0.48
C PHE A 380 10.71 -14.76 -0.19
N GLY A 381 9.64 -15.14 0.51
CA GLY A 381 8.54 -15.90 -0.07
C GLY A 381 7.94 -15.21 -1.29
N HIS A 382 7.59 -13.92 -1.16
CA HIS A 382 7.04 -13.15 -2.28
C HIS A 382 8.05 -12.96 -3.42
N HIS A 383 9.30 -12.62 -3.09
CA HIS A 383 10.33 -12.37 -4.11
C HIS A 383 10.71 -13.63 -4.87
N LYS A 384 10.80 -14.80 -4.21
CA LYS A 384 10.99 -16.10 -4.87
C LYS A 384 9.76 -16.53 -5.66
N ARG A 385 8.55 -16.23 -5.22
CA ARG A 385 7.34 -16.54 -5.99
C ARG A 385 7.22 -15.72 -7.27
N LEU A 386 7.59 -14.43 -7.21
CA LEU A 386 7.37 -13.47 -8.30
C LEU A 386 8.61 -13.27 -9.19
N GLY A 387 9.79 -13.68 -8.70
CA GLY A 387 11.07 -13.50 -9.36
C GLY A 387 11.57 -12.05 -9.31
N PHE A 388 11.42 -11.38 -8.17
CA PHE A 388 11.93 -10.02 -7.96
C PHE A 388 13.31 -10.06 -7.31
N GLY A 389 14.37 -9.73 -8.08
CA GLY A 389 15.75 -9.75 -7.58
C GLY A 389 16.31 -11.15 -7.32
N THR A 390 15.63 -12.19 -7.81
CA THR A 390 15.99 -13.61 -7.66
C THR A 390 15.27 -14.43 -8.73
N SER A 391 15.70 -15.67 -8.97
CA SER A 391 14.95 -16.59 -9.82
C SER A 391 13.60 -16.96 -9.18
N SER A 392 12.60 -17.20 -10.02
CA SER A 392 11.28 -17.64 -9.56
C SER A 392 11.33 -19.13 -9.17
N ASP A 393 10.89 -19.46 -7.95
CA ASP A 393 10.82 -20.83 -7.44
C ASP A 393 9.73 -20.94 -6.36
N LEU A 394 8.66 -21.70 -6.65
CA LEU A 394 7.51 -21.84 -5.76
C LEU A 394 7.80 -22.70 -4.54
N ASP A 395 8.61 -23.74 -4.66
CA ASP A 395 8.92 -24.64 -3.53
C ASP A 395 9.79 -23.91 -2.51
N ARG A 396 10.79 -23.16 -2.97
CA ARG A 396 11.61 -22.29 -2.12
C ARG A 396 10.78 -21.15 -1.53
N ALA A 397 9.87 -20.56 -2.29
CA ALA A 397 8.94 -19.55 -1.76
C ALA A 397 8.09 -20.12 -0.61
N ASN A 398 7.54 -21.32 -0.78
CA ASN A 398 6.74 -22.01 0.25
C ASN A 398 7.53 -22.26 1.54
N ALA A 399 8.81 -22.61 1.44
CA ALA A 399 9.68 -22.78 2.60
C ALA A 399 9.82 -21.46 3.40
N TRP A 400 10.02 -20.33 2.71
CA TRP A 400 10.10 -19.01 3.34
C TRP A 400 8.78 -18.56 3.99
N TYR A 401 7.63 -18.80 3.33
CA TYR A 401 6.32 -18.56 3.95
C TYR A 401 6.11 -19.44 5.20
N GLY A 402 6.54 -20.70 5.15
CA GLY A 402 6.50 -21.63 6.28
C GLY A 402 7.23 -21.09 7.51
N ASN A 403 8.43 -20.55 7.35
CA ASN A 403 9.19 -19.93 8.43
C ASN A 403 8.45 -18.73 9.06
N THR A 404 7.82 -17.89 8.24
CA THR A 404 6.98 -16.78 8.74
C THR A 404 5.81 -17.31 9.57
N PHE A 405 5.08 -18.29 9.06
CA PHE A 405 3.91 -18.84 9.75
C PHE A 405 4.29 -19.48 11.08
N ALA A 406 5.36 -20.28 11.11
CA ALA A 406 5.86 -20.91 12.32
C ALA A 406 6.29 -19.87 13.37
N ALA A 407 6.98 -18.80 12.96
CA ALA A 407 7.38 -17.72 13.87
C ALA A 407 6.17 -17.00 14.47
N LEU A 408 5.13 -16.71 13.67
CA LEU A 408 3.91 -16.06 14.14
C LEU A 408 3.10 -16.96 15.09
N GLU A 409 3.04 -18.27 14.82
CA GLU A 409 2.42 -19.26 15.73
C GLU A 409 3.15 -19.33 17.08
N GLN A 410 4.46 -19.10 17.10
CA GLN A 410 5.28 -19.03 18.30
C GLN A 410 5.22 -17.67 19.01
N GLY A 411 4.39 -16.73 18.53
CA GLY A 411 4.17 -15.43 19.16
C GLY A 411 5.12 -14.32 18.73
N ALA A 412 5.83 -14.47 17.61
CA ALA A 412 6.63 -13.38 17.06
C ALA A 412 5.76 -12.18 16.63
N THR A 413 6.31 -10.97 16.74
CA THR A 413 5.63 -9.75 16.30
C THR A 413 5.47 -9.73 14.77
N PRO A 414 4.26 -9.51 14.23
CA PRO A 414 4.07 -9.42 12.78
C PRO A 414 4.87 -8.29 12.15
N ALA A 415 5.59 -8.61 11.06
CA ALA A 415 6.39 -7.64 10.30
C ALA A 415 5.51 -6.66 9.51
N PHE A 416 4.38 -7.14 8.95
CA PHE A 416 3.53 -6.37 8.07
C PHE A 416 2.08 -6.37 8.54
N LEU A 417 1.44 -5.20 8.48
CA LEU A 417 0.01 -5.01 8.77
C LEU A 417 -0.41 -5.69 10.09
N PRO A 418 0.21 -5.34 11.24
CA PRO A 418 0.09 -6.10 12.49
C PRO A 418 -1.36 -6.24 12.97
N ALA A 419 -2.20 -5.22 12.78
CA ALA A 419 -3.62 -5.26 13.11
C ALA A 419 -4.45 -6.26 12.27
N GLN A 420 -3.96 -6.63 11.09
CA GLN A 420 -4.62 -7.56 10.16
C GLN A 420 -3.86 -8.90 10.05
N SER A 421 -2.77 -9.07 10.80
CA SER A 421 -1.82 -10.19 10.67
C SER A 421 -2.48 -11.57 10.70
N ALA A 422 -3.40 -11.81 11.65
CA ALA A 422 -4.11 -13.07 11.74
C ALA A 422 -4.92 -13.39 10.48
N GLN A 423 -5.62 -12.40 9.91
CA GLN A 423 -6.40 -12.55 8.69
C GLN A 423 -5.49 -12.74 7.47
N ARG A 424 -4.37 -12.01 7.38
CA ARG A 424 -3.40 -12.18 6.29
C ARG A 424 -2.84 -13.59 6.26
N VAL A 425 -2.43 -14.12 7.43
CA VAL A 425 -1.90 -15.47 7.54
C VAL A 425 -2.91 -16.53 7.12
N THR A 426 -4.20 -16.39 7.48
CA THR A 426 -5.22 -17.35 7.04
C THR A 426 -5.46 -17.29 5.54
N ILE A 427 -5.47 -16.10 4.94
CA ILE A 427 -5.57 -15.93 3.48
C ILE A 427 -4.35 -16.56 2.78
N MET A 428 -3.14 -16.26 3.24
CA MET A 428 -1.92 -16.80 2.65
C MET A 428 -1.86 -18.32 2.74
N ARG A 429 -2.21 -18.92 3.89
CA ARG A 429 -2.25 -20.38 4.02
C ARG A 429 -3.26 -21.02 3.08
N ALA A 430 -4.46 -20.45 2.97
CA ALA A 430 -5.49 -20.94 2.06
C ALA A 430 -5.02 -20.82 0.59
N ALA A 431 -4.42 -19.71 0.21
CA ALA A 431 -3.90 -19.49 -1.14
C ALA A 431 -2.71 -20.40 -1.49
N LEU A 432 -1.85 -20.72 -0.52
CA LEU A 432 -0.75 -21.67 -0.70
C LEU A 432 -1.21 -23.14 -0.69
N GLY A 433 -2.51 -23.41 -0.50
CA GLY A 433 -3.02 -24.78 -0.35
C GLY A 433 -2.57 -25.47 0.94
N SER A 434 -1.98 -24.74 1.88
CA SER A 434 -1.53 -25.23 3.19
C SER A 434 -2.64 -25.17 4.26
N GLY A 435 -3.83 -24.71 3.88
CA GLY A 435 -5.02 -24.61 4.73
C GLY A 435 -5.80 -25.91 4.90
N ALA A 436 -5.16 -26.97 5.42
CA ALA A 436 -5.82 -28.07 6.15
C ALA A 436 -4.76 -29.07 6.69
N ALA A 437 -4.02 -28.68 7.72
CA ALA A 437 -3.25 -29.64 8.52
C ALA A 437 -3.41 -29.33 10.02
N ALA A 438 -4.58 -29.69 10.57
CA ALA A 438 -4.71 -30.24 11.93
C ALA A 438 -6.20 -30.52 12.26
N SER A 439 -6.67 -31.76 12.02
CA SER A 439 -7.26 -32.66 13.04
C SER A 439 -8.10 -33.79 12.42
N THR A 440 -7.66 -35.03 12.75
CA THR A 440 -8.36 -36.33 12.71
C THR A 440 -8.93 -36.84 11.38
N ALA A 441 -8.26 -37.85 10.79
CA ALA A 441 -8.83 -39.19 10.53
C ALA A 441 -7.86 -40.07 9.72
N ASP A 442 -7.55 -41.22 10.31
CA ASP A 442 -7.57 -42.56 9.70
C ASP A 442 -6.75 -42.87 8.44
N ALA A 443 -6.08 -44.02 8.51
CA ALA A 443 -5.37 -44.64 7.39
C ALA A 443 -6.40 -45.13 6.35
N GLY A 444 -6.75 -44.27 5.39
CA GLY A 444 -7.62 -44.60 4.26
C GLY A 444 -6.84 -44.65 2.96
N ALA A 445 -6.81 -45.83 2.34
CA ALA A 445 -6.06 -46.17 1.13
C ALA A 445 -6.22 -45.21 -0.06
N ALA A 446 -5.11 -45.03 -0.80
CA ALA A 446 -5.09 -44.35 -2.08
C ALA A 446 -5.90 -45.09 -3.16
N PRO A 447 -6.66 -44.39 -4.01
CA PRO A 447 -7.25 -45.00 -5.20
C PRO A 447 -6.17 -45.20 -6.28
N SER A 448 -5.87 -46.45 -6.60
CA SER A 448 -5.03 -46.83 -7.73
C SER A 448 -5.72 -46.50 -9.06
N LEU A 449 -5.03 -45.76 -9.92
CA LEU A 449 -5.40 -45.59 -11.34
C LEU A 449 -5.26 -46.95 -12.07
N PRO A 450 -6.16 -47.31 -12.99
CA PRO A 450 -6.04 -48.54 -13.77
C PRO A 450 -4.93 -48.40 -14.81
N ALA A 451 -3.98 -49.34 -14.80
CA ALA A 451 -2.97 -49.47 -15.84
C ALA A 451 -3.59 -50.10 -17.10
N PHE A 452 -3.53 -49.38 -18.23
CA PHE A 452 -3.81 -49.94 -19.55
C PHE A 452 -2.67 -50.88 -19.95
N ASN A 453 -2.93 -52.19 -19.90
CA ASN A 453 -2.04 -53.19 -20.52
C ASN A 453 -2.35 -53.28 -22.01
N LEU A 454 -1.49 -52.68 -22.83
CA LEU A 454 -1.36 -53.04 -24.24
C LEU A 454 -0.26 -54.09 -24.36
N ASN A 455 -0.63 -55.36 -24.50
CA ASN A 455 0.21 -56.30 -25.23
C ASN A 455 -0.57 -57.47 -25.84
N LYS A 456 -0.42 -57.54 -27.17
CA LYS A 456 -0.47 -58.68 -28.11
C LYS A 456 -0.25 -60.04 -27.42
N ASN A 457 -0.99 -61.11 -27.71
CA ASN A 457 -1.34 -61.73 -28.99
C ASN A 457 -2.59 -62.60 -28.80
#